data_AF-A0A7X7J4L0-F1
#
_entry.id   AF-A0A7X7J4L0-F1
#
_cell.length_a   1.000
_cell.length_b   1.000
_cell.length_c   1.000
_cell.angle_alpha   90.00
_cell.angle_beta   90.00
_cell.angle_gamma   90.00
#
_symmetry.space_group_name_H-M   'P 1'
#
loop_
_entity.id
_entity.type
_entity.pdbx_description
1 polymer ?
#
loop_
_entity_poly.entity_id
_entity_poly.type
_entity_poly.pdbx_seq_one_letter_code
_entity_poly.pdbx_strand_id
1 'polypeptide(L)'
;MRTVLYFFILLFYGFFTADAQSSWTKGNGTPGNPFQIENVAHLQYLAEQVNKGNTYADTFFILTNHLDLSSVCGINGSDTVSWTPIGNEKNPFKGVFKGGNHTIKNLFICNTYDSTKNSSFSIKLTSCFSDTIYNTGPYVVTVKIISDFSFPIQAPMLKYIAFNSKGNFSDSIIMSSISGDSIWMASIPSSDFETKLVYHIVASGIDENSISLQDEFYIRNVNVDDSNSVAMLSFNRSDNYTMFNSLIPVDVTIKNKGLNNLKSANIGWSVNGINQKPVYWTGDLPIDETV
;
A
#
# COMPACT_ATOMS: atom_id res chain seq x y z
N MET A 1 9.27 2.61 -58.80
CA MET A 1 9.94 1.98 -57.63
C MET A 1 9.56 2.82 -56.41
N ARG A 2 8.66 2.32 -55.54
CA ARG A 2 8.20 3.06 -54.36
C ARG A 2 9.16 2.76 -53.20
N THR A 3 9.90 3.76 -52.74
CA THR A 3 10.77 3.65 -51.56
C THR A 3 9.89 3.68 -50.31
N VAL A 4 9.77 2.55 -49.62
CA VAL A 4 9.10 2.48 -48.31
C VAL A 4 10.13 2.81 -47.24
N LEU A 5 9.89 3.90 -46.51
CA LEU A 5 10.70 4.33 -45.37
C LEU A 5 10.24 3.54 -44.14
N TYR A 6 11.07 2.62 -43.64
CA TYR A 6 10.80 1.90 -42.40
C TYR A 6 11.26 2.76 -41.20
N PHE A 7 10.30 3.28 -40.43
CA PHE A 7 10.56 3.83 -39.11
C PHE A 7 10.69 2.67 -38.11
N PHE A 8 11.91 2.39 -37.65
CA PHE A 8 12.15 1.49 -36.54
C PHE A 8 11.95 2.29 -35.24
N ILE A 9 10.81 2.13 -34.58
CA ILE A 9 10.65 2.62 -33.20
C ILE A 9 11.39 1.62 -32.31
N LEU A 10 12.59 1.98 -31.87
CA LEU A 10 13.25 1.34 -30.74
C LEU A 10 12.44 1.72 -29.49
N LEU A 11 11.50 0.86 -29.07
CA LEU A 11 10.95 0.90 -27.73
C LEU A 11 12.09 0.56 -26.77
N PHE A 12 12.73 1.58 -26.22
CA PHE A 12 13.60 1.45 -25.07
C PHE A 12 12.71 1.03 -23.89
N TYR A 13 12.57 -0.27 -23.66
CA TYR A 13 12.13 -0.76 -22.35
C TYR A 13 13.27 -0.41 -21.40
N GLY A 14 13.12 0.72 -20.69
CA GLY A 14 14.01 1.08 -19.60
C GLY A 14 13.90 -0.01 -18.54
N PHE A 15 14.77 -1.01 -18.63
CA PHE A 15 15.13 -1.81 -17.47
C PHE A 15 15.78 -0.85 -16.50
N PHE A 16 15.11 -0.58 -15.37
CA PHE A 16 15.71 0.10 -14.24
C PHE A 16 16.80 -0.81 -13.68
N THR A 17 18.03 -0.72 -14.19
CA THR A 17 19.18 -1.30 -13.50
C THR A 17 19.66 -0.25 -12.52
N ALA A 18 19.20 -0.36 -11.27
CA ALA A 18 20.06 0.07 -10.16
C ALA A 18 21.38 -0.68 -10.32
N ASP A 19 22.50 0.02 -10.31
CA ASP A 19 23.83 -0.55 -10.55
C ASP A 19 24.02 -1.77 -9.62
N ALA A 20 24.28 -2.94 -10.19
CA ALA A 20 24.29 -4.19 -9.42
C ALA A 20 25.51 -4.22 -8.50
N GLN A 21 25.31 -4.07 -7.18
CA GLN A 21 26.39 -4.20 -6.22
C GLN A 21 26.87 -5.66 -6.16
N SER A 22 28.18 -5.89 -6.29
CA SER A 22 28.77 -7.23 -6.25
C SER A 22 29.62 -7.53 -5.00
N SER A 23 29.82 -6.55 -4.11
CA SER A 23 30.61 -6.71 -2.88
C SER A 23 30.29 -5.65 -1.84
N TRP A 24 30.69 -5.87 -0.59
CA TRP A 24 30.66 -4.82 0.43
C TRP A 24 31.79 -3.81 0.19
N THR A 25 31.51 -2.52 0.31
CA THR A 25 32.47 -1.42 0.14
C THR A 25 33.15 -1.01 1.45
N LYS A 26 32.47 -1.21 2.59
CA LYS A 26 32.92 -0.83 3.93
C LYS A 26 32.52 -1.86 4.98
N GLY A 27 33.33 -1.96 6.03
CA GLY A 27 33.16 -2.93 7.11
C GLY A 27 33.76 -4.30 6.78
N ASN A 28 33.88 -5.15 7.79
CA ASN A 28 34.34 -6.54 7.64
C ASN A 28 33.36 -7.56 8.26
N GLY A 29 32.16 -7.11 8.65
CA GLY A 29 31.12 -7.98 9.19
C GLY A 29 31.30 -8.36 10.65
N THR A 30 32.31 -7.84 11.36
CA THR A 30 32.49 -8.08 12.80
C THR A 30 31.60 -7.15 13.64
N PRO A 31 31.31 -7.47 14.93
CA PRO A 31 30.55 -6.57 15.80
C PRO A 31 31.10 -5.15 15.92
N GLY A 32 32.44 -5.00 15.91
CA GLY A 32 33.11 -3.71 16.01
C GLY A 32 33.29 -2.99 14.68
N ASN A 33 33.11 -3.69 13.55
CA ASN A 33 33.21 -3.12 12.21
C ASN A 33 32.22 -3.81 11.24
N PRO A 34 30.91 -3.61 11.45
CA PRO A 34 29.85 -4.24 10.65
C PRO A 34 29.91 -3.80 9.18
N PHE A 35 29.43 -4.65 8.27
CA PHE A 35 29.23 -4.25 6.87
C PHE A 35 28.22 -3.10 6.78
N GLN A 36 28.56 -2.06 6.04
CA GLN A 36 27.71 -0.87 5.92
C GLN A 36 26.77 -1.00 4.72
N ILE A 37 25.48 -0.81 4.96
CA ILE A 37 24.45 -0.74 3.93
C ILE A 37 24.19 0.75 3.69
N GLU A 38 24.77 1.24 2.59
CA GLU A 38 24.83 2.67 2.25
C GLU A 38 23.73 3.06 1.25
N ASN A 39 23.21 2.10 0.50
CA ASN A 39 22.27 2.30 -0.60
C ASN A 39 21.40 1.05 -0.83
N VAL A 40 20.42 1.17 -1.74
CA VAL A 40 19.49 0.10 -2.11
C VAL A 40 20.22 -1.11 -2.71
N ALA A 41 21.27 -0.90 -3.50
CA ALA A 41 22.01 -1.98 -4.14
C ALA A 41 22.73 -2.88 -3.12
N HIS A 42 23.26 -2.32 -2.02
CA HIS A 42 23.80 -3.13 -0.91
C HIS A 42 22.73 -4.01 -0.26
N LEU A 43 21.51 -3.51 -0.12
CA LEU A 43 20.40 -4.28 0.45
C LEU A 43 19.95 -5.39 -0.51
N GLN A 44 19.88 -5.12 -1.81
CA GLN A 44 19.61 -6.13 -2.85
C GLN A 44 20.70 -7.20 -2.87
N TYR A 45 21.96 -6.80 -2.79
CA TYR A 45 23.09 -7.73 -2.70
C TYR A 45 22.99 -8.63 -1.46
N LEU A 46 22.60 -8.08 -0.30
CA LEU A 46 22.33 -8.90 0.90
C LEU A 46 21.28 -9.97 0.60
N ALA A 47 20.15 -9.57 0.03
CA ALA A 47 19.06 -10.49 -0.30
C ALA A 47 19.53 -11.60 -1.26
N GLU A 48 20.26 -11.23 -2.31
CA GLU A 48 20.79 -12.15 -3.30
C GLU A 48 21.75 -13.18 -2.68
N GLN A 49 22.71 -12.72 -1.88
CA GLN A 49 23.71 -13.59 -1.26
C GLN A 49 23.08 -14.58 -0.27
N VAL A 50 22.13 -14.10 0.55
CA VAL A 50 21.38 -14.99 1.46
C VAL A 50 20.60 -16.02 0.67
N ASN A 51 19.88 -15.60 -0.38
CA ASN A 51 19.10 -16.53 -1.20
C ASN A 51 19.96 -17.54 -1.98
N LYS A 52 21.23 -17.23 -2.25
CA LYS A 52 22.23 -18.16 -2.81
C LYS A 52 22.80 -19.16 -1.79
N GLY A 53 22.50 -19.00 -0.50
CA GLY A 53 22.92 -19.91 0.57
C GLY A 53 23.93 -19.31 1.55
N ASN A 54 24.36 -18.06 1.37
CA ASN A 54 25.21 -17.39 2.34
C ASN A 54 24.37 -16.84 3.51
N THR A 55 24.15 -17.66 4.53
CA THR A 55 23.27 -17.30 5.65
C THR A 55 23.81 -16.18 6.55
N TYR A 56 25.10 -15.81 6.46
CA TYR A 56 25.74 -14.77 7.26
C TYR A 56 25.62 -14.94 8.79
N ALA A 57 25.66 -16.19 9.28
CA ALA A 57 25.76 -16.46 10.72
C ALA A 57 26.94 -15.68 11.33
N ASP A 58 26.73 -15.10 12.52
CA ASP A 58 27.70 -14.29 13.27
C ASP A 58 28.27 -13.07 12.51
N THR A 59 27.62 -12.63 11.42
CA THR A 59 28.00 -11.45 10.64
C THR A 59 27.08 -10.27 10.93
N PHE A 60 27.65 -9.07 11.04
CA PHE A 60 26.95 -7.85 11.43
C PHE A 60 26.83 -6.86 10.28
N PHE A 61 25.65 -6.28 10.14
CA PHE A 61 25.28 -5.27 9.14
C PHE A 61 24.71 -4.04 9.84
N ILE A 62 24.96 -2.85 9.29
CA ILE A 62 24.38 -1.60 9.78
C ILE A 62 23.94 -0.70 8.62
N LEU A 63 22.73 -0.13 8.71
CA LEU A 63 22.34 0.96 7.81
C LEU A 63 23.12 2.24 8.16
N THR A 64 23.57 2.93 7.13
CA THR A 64 24.28 4.21 7.25
C THR A 64 23.58 5.37 6.55
N ASN A 65 22.48 5.08 5.85
CA ASN A 65 21.61 6.05 5.19
C ASN A 65 20.15 5.56 5.23
N HIS A 66 19.21 6.49 5.08
CA HIS A 66 17.82 6.15 4.75
C HIS A 66 17.77 5.53 3.34
N LEU A 67 17.01 4.47 3.17
CA LEU A 67 16.83 3.77 1.89
C LEU A 67 15.39 3.92 1.40
N ASP A 68 15.23 4.21 0.12
CA ASP A 68 13.94 4.26 -0.57
C ASP A 68 13.89 3.15 -1.63
N LEU A 69 13.00 2.18 -1.46
CA LEU A 69 12.91 1.03 -2.37
C LEU A 69 11.98 1.24 -3.57
N SER A 70 11.38 2.43 -3.72
CA SER A 70 10.45 2.73 -4.82
C SER A 70 11.08 2.57 -6.22
N SER A 71 12.41 2.63 -6.34
CA SER A 71 13.11 2.40 -7.60
C SER A 71 13.30 0.93 -7.96
N VAL A 72 13.03 0.00 -7.03
CA VAL A 72 13.33 -1.44 -7.18
C VAL A 72 12.13 -2.35 -6.90
N CYS A 73 11.09 -1.84 -6.24
CA CYS A 73 9.82 -2.54 -6.07
C CYS A 73 8.66 -1.54 -5.97
N GLY A 74 7.45 -2.02 -6.23
CA GLY A 74 6.24 -1.20 -6.23
C GLY A 74 5.29 -1.56 -7.37
N ILE A 75 4.25 -0.74 -7.50
CA ILE A 75 3.25 -0.81 -8.57
C ILE A 75 3.58 0.27 -9.60
N ASN A 76 3.88 -0.15 -10.82
CA ASN A 76 4.20 0.71 -11.97
C ASN A 76 3.16 0.47 -13.07
N GLY A 77 2.01 1.14 -12.98
CA GLY A 77 0.90 0.91 -13.91
C GLY A 77 0.32 -0.51 -13.75
N SER A 78 0.36 -1.31 -14.82
CA SER A 78 -0.02 -2.73 -14.77
C SER A 78 1.08 -3.65 -14.25
N ASP A 79 2.32 -3.17 -14.21
CA ASP A 79 3.47 -3.97 -13.82
C ASP A 79 3.68 -3.87 -12.31
N THR A 80 3.77 -5.02 -11.65
CA THR A 80 3.99 -5.12 -10.22
C THR A 80 5.32 -5.80 -9.99
N VAL A 81 6.24 -5.12 -9.30
CA VAL A 81 7.56 -5.67 -8.96
C VAL A 81 7.65 -5.85 -7.47
N SER A 82 7.70 -7.09 -7.01
CA SER A 82 7.88 -7.43 -5.60
C SER A 82 9.36 -7.37 -5.20
N TRP A 83 9.61 -6.88 -4.00
CA TRP A 83 10.92 -7.00 -3.35
C TRP A 83 11.26 -8.48 -3.11
N THR A 84 12.52 -8.85 -3.35
CA THR A 84 13.04 -10.17 -3.03
C THR A 84 13.42 -10.24 -1.54
N PRO A 85 12.75 -11.07 -0.71
CA PRO A 85 13.06 -11.18 0.71
C PRO A 85 14.53 -11.54 0.98
N ILE A 86 15.06 -11.07 2.12
CA ILE A 86 16.41 -11.42 2.58
C ILE A 86 16.35 -12.79 3.24
N GLY A 87 16.52 -13.81 2.41
CA GLY A 87 16.42 -15.22 2.78
C GLY A 87 15.06 -15.84 2.52
N ASN A 88 15.02 -17.16 2.67
CA ASN A 88 13.85 -18.01 2.44
C ASN A 88 13.92 -19.26 3.34
N GLU A 89 12.91 -20.13 3.26
CA GLU A 89 12.82 -21.35 4.09
C GLU A 89 14.08 -22.23 3.99
N LYS A 90 14.66 -22.36 2.79
CA LYS A 90 15.87 -23.17 2.56
C LYS A 90 17.13 -22.45 3.04
N ASN A 91 17.21 -21.13 2.77
CA ASN A 91 18.37 -20.30 3.05
C ASN A 91 17.97 -19.10 3.94
N PRO A 92 17.81 -19.29 5.26
CA PRO A 92 17.42 -18.20 6.15
C PRO A 92 18.59 -17.24 6.42
N PHE A 93 18.28 -15.95 6.59
CA PHE A 93 19.24 -14.98 7.11
C PHE A 93 19.52 -15.24 8.59
N LYS A 94 20.79 -15.33 8.97
CA LYS A 94 21.26 -15.59 10.33
C LYS A 94 22.22 -14.53 10.87
N GLY A 95 22.38 -13.42 10.13
CA GLY A 95 23.21 -12.29 10.57
C GLY A 95 22.49 -11.35 11.52
N VAL A 96 23.21 -10.34 11.98
CA VAL A 96 22.68 -9.25 12.82
C VAL A 96 22.53 -8.01 11.97
N PHE A 97 21.30 -7.57 11.75
CA PHE A 97 21.00 -6.35 10.99
C PHE A 97 20.62 -5.21 11.94
N LYS A 98 21.40 -4.13 11.97
CA LYS A 98 21.12 -2.94 12.78
C LYS A 98 20.64 -1.79 11.90
N GLY A 99 19.50 -1.20 12.26
CA GLY A 99 18.94 -0.05 11.53
C GLY A 99 19.75 1.24 11.67
N GLY A 100 20.65 1.37 12.65
CA GLY A 100 21.53 2.54 12.77
C GLY A 100 20.81 3.89 12.87
N ASN A 101 19.57 3.92 13.35
CA ASN A 101 18.66 5.09 13.35
C ASN A 101 18.24 5.58 11.94
N HIS A 102 18.35 4.73 10.93
CA HIS A 102 17.87 4.99 9.57
C HIS A 102 16.62 4.16 9.25
N THR A 103 15.90 4.57 8.21
CA THR A 103 14.67 3.93 7.76
C THR A 103 14.83 3.31 6.38
N ILE A 104 14.12 2.21 6.14
CA ILE A 104 13.87 1.66 4.81
C ILE A 104 12.40 1.94 4.53
N LYS A 105 12.10 2.70 3.48
CA LYS A 105 10.73 3.07 3.08
C LYS A 105 10.40 2.51 1.71
N ASN A 106 9.09 2.48 1.41
CA ASN A 106 8.56 1.98 0.14
C ASN A 106 8.92 0.51 -0.15
N LEU A 107 9.15 -0.29 0.90
CA LEU A 107 9.24 -1.74 0.76
C LEU A 107 7.88 -2.27 0.29
N PHE A 108 7.89 -2.88 -0.89
CA PHE A 108 6.70 -3.46 -1.48
C PHE A 108 6.92 -4.94 -1.77
N ILE A 109 6.06 -5.80 -1.22
CA ILE A 109 6.01 -7.22 -1.51
C ILE A 109 4.59 -7.52 -1.95
N CYS A 110 4.39 -7.85 -3.21
CA CYS A 110 3.16 -8.49 -3.63
C CYS A 110 3.35 -10.01 -3.56
N ASN A 111 2.72 -10.63 -2.56
CA ASN A 111 2.52 -12.06 -2.55
C ASN A 111 1.45 -12.39 -3.59
N THR A 112 1.86 -12.60 -4.84
CA THR A 112 1.02 -13.35 -5.78
C THR A 112 1.07 -14.80 -5.33
N TYR A 113 0.40 -15.11 -4.22
CA TYR A 113 0.16 -16.46 -3.79
C TYR A 113 -0.73 -17.09 -4.86
N ASP A 114 -0.10 -17.72 -5.84
CA ASP A 114 -0.78 -18.67 -6.69
C ASP A 114 -0.94 -19.91 -5.82
N SER A 115 -2.10 -20.05 -5.19
CA SER A 115 -2.46 -21.33 -4.62
C SER A 115 -2.70 -22.28 -5.79
N THR A 116 -1.63 -22.77 -6.43
CA THR A 116 -1.69 -23.84 -7.42
C THR A 116 -1.97 -25.16 -6.71
N LYS A 117 -3.10 -25.23 -5.99
CA LYS A 117 -3.72 -26.52 -5.70
C LYS A 117 -4.55 -26.86 -6.94
N ASN A 118 -3.87 -27.52 -7.87
CA ASN A 118 -4.40 -28.05 -9.14
C ASN A 118 -4.54 -26.97 -10.22
N SER A 119 -3.81 -27.13 -11.33
CA SER A 119 -3.78 -26.21 -12.48
C SER A 119 -5.13 -25.88 -13.12
N SER A 120 -6.21 -26.53 -12.68
CA SER A 120 -7.59 -26.37 -13.16
C SER A 120 -8.50 -25.54 -12.27
N PHE A 121 -8.02 -25.08 -11.09
CA PHE A 121 -8.72 -24.08 -10.28
C PHE A 121 -7.69 -23.25 -9.49
N SER A 122 -7.48 -21.99 -9.88
CA SER A 122 -6.51 -21.09 -9.26
C SER A 122 -7.11 -19.74 -8.92
N ILE A 123 -6.55 -19.10 -7.89
CA ILE A 123 -6.85 -17.73 -7.50
C ILE A 123 -5.55 -16.95 -7.41
N LYS A 124 -5.56 -15.73 -7.96
CA LYS A 124 -4.42 -14.82 -7.95
C LYS A 124 -4.90 -13.43 -7.61
N LEU A 125 -4.28 -12.82 -6.61
CA LEU A 125 -4.46 -11.41 -6.31
C LEU A 125 -3.90 -10.55 -7.46
N THR A 126 -4.71 -9.64 -7.99
CA THR A 126 -4.30 -8.66 -9.01
C THR A 126 -4.19 -7.24 -8.46
N SER A 127 -4.79 -6.97 -7.29
CA SER A 127 -4.58 -5.75 -6.51
C SER A 127 -3.62 -6.03 -5.36
N CYS A 128 -2.41 -5.52 -5.40
CA CYS A 128 -1.46 -5.70 -4.31
C CYS A 128 -1.44 -4.46 -3.42
N PHE A 129 -1.32 -4.65 -2.12
CA PHE A 129 -1.10 -3.56 -1.17
C PHE A 129 0.32 -3.61 -0.62
N SER A 130 0.90 -2.46 -0.34
CA SER A 130 2.14 -2.40 0.46
C SER A 130 1.85 -2.91 1.87
N ASP A 131 2.88 -3.45 2.54
CA ASP A 131 2.78 -3.89 3.95
C ASP A 131 2.22 -2.78 4.85
N THR A 132 2.63 -1.54 4.62
CA THR A 132 2.07 -0.36 5.30
C THR A 132 1.51 0.62 4.27
N ILE A 133 0.28 1.07 4.49
CA ILE A 133 -0.45 2.04 3.69
C ILE A 133 -0.77 3.26 4.56
N TYR A 134 -0.78 4.43 3.93
CA TYR A 134 -0.96 5.72 4.61
C TYR A 134 -2.22 6.50 4.20
N ASN A 135 -3.24 5.79 3.75
CA ASN A 135 -4.58 6.32 3.53
C ASN A 135 -5.57 5.38 4.20
N THR A 136 -6.73 5.86 4.61
CA THR A 136 -7.73 5.08 5.33
C THR A 136 -8.60 4.20 4.43
N GLY A 137 -8.31 4.10 3.13
CA GLY A 137 -9.14 3.42 2.14
C GLY A 137 -10.26 4.31 1.58
N PRO A 138 -11.25 3.74 0.87
CA PRO A 138 -11.52 2.30 0.73
C PRO A 138 -10.45 1.52 -0.04
N TYR A 139 -10.38 0.21 0.18
CA TYR A 139 -9.39 -0.68 -0.44
C TYR A 139 -10.05 -1.59 -1.47
N VAL A 140 -9.78 -1.32 -2.75
CA VAL A 140 -10.30 -2.12 -3.86
C VAL A 140 -9.45 -3.36 -4.02
N VAL A 141 -10.05 -4.52 -3.75
CA VAL A 141 -9.44 -5.83 -3.89
C VAL A 141 -9.94 -6.48 -5.16
N THR A 142 -9.02 -6.80 -6.08
CA THR A 142 -9.27 -7.53 -7.32
C THR A 142 -8.51 -8.84 -7.33
N VAL A 143 -9.20 -9.91 -7.74
CA VAL A 143 -8.61 -11.23 -7.96
C VAL A 143 -8.94 -11.75 -9.34
N LYS A 144 -8.01 -12.50 -9.90
CA LYS A 144 -8.25 -13.37 -11.04
C LYS A 144 -8.47 -14.79 -10.53
N ILE A 145 -9.59 -15.40 -10.87
CA ILE A 145 -9.88 -16.79 -10.60
C ILE A 145 -9.97 -17.50 -11.95
N ILE A 146 -9.19 -18.55 -12.13
CA ILE A 146 -9.20 -19.38 -13.33
C ILE A 146 -9.74 -20.73 -12.94
N SER A 147 -10.72 -21.21 -13.67
CA SER A 147 -11.28 -22.55 -13.51
C SER A 147 -11.43 -23.20 -14.88
N ASP A 148 -10.95 -24.43 -15.01
CA ASP A 148 -11.19 -25.26 -16.20
C ASP A 148 -12.51 -26.04 -16.09
N PHE A 149 -13.30 -25.83 -15.02
CA PHE A 149 -14.58 -26.50 -14.86
C PHE A 149 -15.57 -26.00 -15.92
N SER A 150 -16.43 -26.90 -16.42
CA SER A 150 -17.51 -26.59 -17.37
C SER A 150 -18.67 -25.79 -16.74
N PHE A 151 -18.50 -25.29 -15.52
CA PHE A 151 -19.53 -24.66 -14.70
C PHE A 151 -19.08 -23.26 -14.27
N PRO A 152 -20.02 -22.30 -14.17
CA PRO A 152 -19.70 -20.93 -13.75
C PRO A 152 -19.17 -20.91 -12.31
N ILE A 153 -18.18 -20.05 -12.06
CA ILE A 153 -17.62 -19.82 -10.73
C ILE A 153 -18.68 -19.12 -9.87
N GLN A 154 -18.97 -19.66 -8.68
CA GLN A 154 -19.83 -18.96 -7.72
C GLN A 154 -19.15 -17.67 -7.27
N ALA A 155 -19.93 -16.60 -7.10
CA ALA A 155 -19.42 -15.31 -6.63
C ALA A 155 -18.54 -15.50 -5.37
N PRO A 156 -17.24 -15.18 -5.43
CA PRO A 156 -16.34 -15.34 -4.30
C PRO A 156 -16.75 -14.43 -3.15
N MET A 157 -16.37 -14.82 -1.94
CA MET A 157 -16.59 -14.02 -0.75
C MET A 157 -15.25 -13.53 -0.19
N LEU A 158 -15.14 -12.22 -0.05
CA LEU A 158 -14.06 -11.58 0.71
C LEU A 158 -14.51 -11.43 2.16
N LYS A 159 -13.72 -11.95 3.10
CA LYS A 159 -13.88 -11.75 4.55
C LYS A 159 -12.73 -10.89 5.04
N TYR A 160 -12.98 -9.94 5.92
CA TYR A 160 -11.90 -9.12 6.49
C TYR A 160 -12.06 -8.94 7.99
N ILE A 161 -10.93 -8.70 8.65
CA ILE A 161 -10.83 -8.38 10.06
C ILE A 161 -9.89 -7.19 10.20
N ALA A 162 -10.36 -6.13 10.84
CA ALA A 162 -9.60 -4.96 11.24
C ALA A 162 -9.27 -5.06 12.73
N PHE A 163 -7.98 -5.04 13.07
CA PHE A 163 -7.47 -5.04 14.44
C PHE A 163 -6.95 -3.65 14.79
N ASN A 164 -7.54 -2.99 15.79
CA ASN A 164 -7.06 -1.69 16.28
C ASN A 164 -7.19 -1.59 17.82
N SER A 165 -6.76 -0.46 18.39
CA SER A 165 -6.81 -0.23 19.84
C SER A 165 -8.23 -0.13 20.42
N LYS A 166 -9.23 0.15 19.58
CA LYS A 166 -10.66 0.25 19.97
C LYS A 166 -11.36 -1.11 19.97
N GLY A 167 -10.78 -2.12 19.32
CA GLY A 167 -11.31 -3.48 19.24
C GLY A 167 -11.14 -4.08 17.84
N ASN A 168 -11.64 -5.31 17.69
CA ASN A 168 -11.63 -6.00 16.40
C ASN A 168 -12.98 -5.84 15.72
N PHE A 169 -12.96 -5.49 14.43
CA PHE A 169 -14.14 -5.44 13.58
C PHE A 169 -13.98 -6.46 12.44
N SER A 170 -15.03 -7.21 12.10
CA SER A 170 -15.00 -8.16 10.99
C SER A 170 -16.30 -8.16 10.22
N ASP A 171 -16.20 -8.41 8.92
CA ASP A 171 -17.33 -8.42 8.00
C ASP A 171 -16.99 -9.21 6.72
N SER A 172 -17.97 -9.44 5.85
CA SER A 172 -17.79 -10.12 4.57
C SER A 172 -18.55 -9.50 3.40
N ILE A 173 -17.95 -9.53 2.22
CA ILE A 173 -18.41 -8.90 0.99
C ILE A 173 -18.46 -9.96 -0.12
N ILE A 174 -19.61 -10.10 -0.78
CA ILE A 174 -19.72 -10.90 -2.00
C ILE A 174 -19.05 -10.09 -3.14
N MET A 175 -18.07 -10.69 -3.82
CA MET A 175 -17.32 -10.03 -4.88
C MET A 175 -18.15 -9.96 -6.18
N SER A 176 -17.96 -8.90 -6.94
CA SER A 176 -18.63 -8.66 -8.24
C SER A 176 -17.68 -8.95 -9.40
N SER A 177 -18.19 -9.59 -10.46
CA SER A 177 -17.43 -9.80 -11.70
C SER A 177 -17.22 -8.47 -12.44
N ILE A 178 -16.00 -8.25 -12.97
CA ILE A 178 -15.65 -7.06 -13.78
C ILE A 178 -15.19 -7.40 -15.20
N SER A 179 -14.83 -8.64 -15.50
CA SER A 179 -14.45 -9.10 -16.84
C SER A 179 -14.75 -10.60 -16.98
N GLY A 180 -16.01 -10.92 -17.28
CA GLY A 180 -16.50 -12.31 -17.30
C GLY A 180 -16.32 -13.01 -15.95
N ASP A 181 -16.42 -14.33 -15.93
CA ASP A 181 -16.40 -15.10 -14.67
C ASP A 181 -15.02 -15.21 -14.02
N SER A 182 -13.99 -14.58 -14.59
CA SER A 182 -12.60 -14.78 -14.18
C SER A 182 -11.99 -13.64 -13.40
N ILE A 183 -12.55 -12.42 -13.41
CA ILE A 183 -12.02 -11.31 -12.61
C ILE A 183 -13.10 -10.77 -11.70
N TRP A 184 -12.79 -10.73 -10.40
CA TRP A 184 -13.71 -10.39 -9.34
C TRP A 184 -13.16 -9.22 -8.52
N MET A 185 -14.05 -8.37 -8.03
CA MET A 185 -13.73 -7.16 -7.29
C MET A 185 -14.60 -7.01 -6.05
N ALA A 186 -14.01 -6.55 -4.95
CA ALA A 186 -14.72 -6.03 -3.78
C ALA A 186 -13.99 -4.82 -3.22
N SER A 187 -14.71 -3.94 -2.54
CA SER A 187 -14.13 -2.76 -1.89
C SER A 187 -14.28 -2.87 -0.39
N ILE A 188 -13.17 -3.08 0.31
CA ILE A 188 -13.15 -3.05 1.79
C ILE A 188 -13.38 -1.59 2.22
N PRO A 189 -14.37 -1.32 3.09
CA PRO A 189 -14.63 0.03 3.60
C PRO A 189 -13.41 0.64 4.28
N SER A 190 -13.43 1.96 4.43
CA SER A 190 -12.35 2.68 5.10
C SER A 190 -12.19 2.21 6.56
N SER A 191 -10.95 2.17 7.03
CA SER A 191 -10.60 1.83 8.42
C SER A 191 -9.70 2.91 9.03
N ASP A 192 -9.81 3.08 10.35
CA ASP A 192 -9.00 4.05 11.10
C ASP A 192 -7.50 3.81 10.91
N PHE A 193 -6.69 4.86 11.08
CA PHE A 193 -5.25 4.69 11.28
C PHE A 193 -4.94 3.82 12.51
N GLU A 194 -3.74 3.26 12.54
CA GLU A 194 -3.29 2.30 13.55
C GLU A 194 -4.11 0.99 13.54
N THR A 195 -4.53 0.58 12.33
CA THR A 195 -5.27 -0.66 12.10
C THR A 195 -4.41 -1.66 11.35
N LYS A 196 -4.37 -2.92 11.80
CA LYS A 196 -3.95 -4.06 10.97
C LYS A 196 -5.19 -4.61 10.28
N LEU A 197 -5.19 -4.65 8.94
CA LEU A 197 -6.25 -5.26 8.16
C LEU A 197 -5.78 -6.63 7.65
N VAL A 198 -6.56 -7.68 7.93
CA VAL A 198 -6.36 -9.03 7.38
C VAL A 198 -7.58 -9.37 6.55
N TYR A 199 -7.40 -9.84 5.32
CA TYR A 199 -8.51 -10.28 4.49
C TYR A 199 -8.25 -11.65 3.87
N HIS A 200 -9.34 -12.40 3.70
CA HIS A 200 -9.37 -13.75 3.14
C HIS A 200 -10.39 -13.77 2.03
N ILE A 201 -10.03 -14.33 0.89
CA ILE A 201 -10.94 -14.53 -0.23
C ILE A 201 -11.17 -16.02 -0.35
N VAL A 202 -12.44 -16.42 -0.39
CA VAL A 202 -12.86 -17.81 -0.57
C VAL A 202 -13.65 -17.88 -1.87
N ALA A 203 -13.18 -18.71 -2.78
CA ALA A 203 -13.90 -19.06 -3.99
C ALA A 203 -14.20 -20.56 -3.99
N SER A 204 -15.41 -20.94 -4.38
CA SER A 204 -15.85 -22.33 -4.44
C SER A 204 -16.33 -22.69 -5.85
N GLY A 205 -15.93 -23.86 -6.32
CA GLY A 205 -16.59 -24.54 -7.42
C GLY A 205 -17.93 -25.13 -6.97
N ILE A 206 -18.75 -25.57 -7.93
CA ILE A 206 -20.05 -26.20 -7.65
C ILE A 206 -19.93 -27.60 -7.02
N ASP A 207 -18.73 -28.17 -6.98
CA ASP A 207 -18.37 -29.49 -6.46
C ASP A 207 -17.77 -29.44 -5.05
N GLU A 208 -17.99 -28.33 -4.33
CA GLU A 208 -17.48 -28.04 -2.97
C GLU A 208 -15.95 -27.90 -2.85
N ASN A 209 -15.22 -27.95 -3.97
CA ASN A 209 -13.80 -27.57 -3.98
C ASN A 209 -13.68 -26.07 -3.73
N SER A 210 -13.05 -25.70 -2.61
CA SER A 210 -12.77 -24.30 -2.26
C SER A 210 -11.29 -24.00 -2.36
N ILE A 211 -11.00 -22.81 -2.87
CA ILE A 211 -9.69 -22.21 -2.89
C ILE A 211 -9.74 -20.94 -2.06
N SER A 212 -8.67 -20.66 -1.33
CA SER A 212 -8.59 -19.46 -0.53
C SER A 212 -7.24 -18.80 -0.65
N LEU A 213 -7.27 -17.48 -0.57
CA LEU A 213 -6.11 -16.61 -0.51
C LEU A 213 -6.29 -15.69 0.69
N GLN A 214 -5.19 -15.40 1.38
CA GLN A 214 -5.16 -14.45 2.48
C GLN A 214 -4.05 -13.45 2.22
N ASP A 215 -4.30 -12.20 2.61
CA ASP A 215 -3.29 -11.14 2.62
C ASP A 215 -3.60 -10.12 3.73
N GLU A 216 -2.62 -9.31 4.10
CA GLU A 216 -2.71 -8.36 5.20
C GLU A 216 -1.86 -7.11 4.99
N PHE A 217 -2.27 -6.00 5.59
CA PHE A 217 -1.49 -4.76 5.62
C PHE A 217 -1.82 -3.92 6.85
N TYR A 218 -0.95 -2.96 7.15
CA TYR A 218 -1.12 -1.97 8.19
C TYR A 218 -1.56 -0.63 7.60
N ILE A 219 -2.52 0.00 8.26
CA ILE A 219 -2.99 1.35 7.98
C ILE A 219 -2.36 2.24 9.03
N ARG A 220 -1.38 3.03 8.64
CA ARG A 220 -0.65 3.93 9.55
C ARG A 220 -0.88 5.37 9.12
N ASN A 221 -0.81 6.30 10.05
CA ASN A 221 -0.59 7.66 9.62
C ASN A 221 0.83 7.75 9.01
N VAL A 222 1.04 8.59 8.01
CA VAL A 222 2.40 8.89 7.57
C VAL A 222 3.10 9.45 8.80
N ASN A 223 4.30 8.96 9.13
CA ASN A 223 5.22 9.69 10.00
C ASN A 223 5.73 10.95 9.26
N VAL A 224 4.83 11.79 8.75
CA VAL A 224 5.13 13.18 8.46
C VAL A 224 4.98 13.91 9.77
N ASP A 225 5.73 14.99 9.95
CA ASP A 225 5.41 16.00 10.92
C ASP A 225 3.94 16.41 10.75
N ASP A 226 3.04 15.76 11.49
CA ASP A 226 1.61 16.06 11.52
C ASP A 226 1.37 17.47 12.03
N SER A 227 2.42 18.23 12.43
CA SER A 227 2.40 19.61 12.92
C SER A 227 1.29 20.52 12.36
N ASN A 228 0.88 20.39 11.10
CA ASN A 228 -0.10 21.25 10.43
C ASN A 228 -1.34 20.52 9.86
N SER A 229 -1.71 19.34 10.38
CA SER A 229 -2.89 18.59 9.93
C SER A 229 -4.22 19.19 10.42
N VAL A 230 -5.25 19.18 9.58
CA VAL A 230 -6.60 19.70 9.88
C VAL A 230 -7.67 18.76 9.30
N ALA A 231 -8.72 18.48 10.08
CA ALA A 231 -9.87 17.69 9.66
C ALA A 231 -11.15 18.54 9.67
N MET A 232 -12.08 18.26 8.75
CA MET A 232 -13.44 18.80 8.81
C MET A 232 -14.27 17.93 9.76
N LEU A 233 -14.87 18.53 10.79
CA LEU A 233 -15.64 17.83 11.81
C LEU A 233 -17.15 17.91 11.57
N SER A 234 -17.65 19.09 11.17
CA SER A 234 -19.08 19.26 10.89
C SER A 234 -19.33 20.28 9.80
N PHE A 235 -20.45 20.11 9.12
CA PHE A 235 -21.01 21.04 8.14
C PHE A 235 -22.48 21.19 8.49
N ASN A 236 -22.84 22.31 9.10
CA ASN A 236 -24.19 22.58 9.57
C ASN A 236 -24.81 23.69 8.73
N ARG A 237 -26.06 23.48 8.33
CA ARG A 237 -26.89 24.48 7.68
C ARG A 237 -28.08 24.75 8.58
N SER A 238 -28.51 26.01 8.68
CA SER A 238 -29.76 26.33 9.37
C SER A 238 -30.96 25.81 8.57
N ASP A 239 -31.80 24.99 9.20
CA ASP A 239 -32.96 24.31 8.59
C ASP A 239 -34.21 25.21 8.43
N ASN A 240 -34.06 26.52 8.61
CA ASN A 240 -35.20 27.43 8.47
C ASN A 240 -35.66 27.52 7.00
N TYR A 241 -36.98 27.38 6.80
CA TYR A 241 -37.64 27.61 5.51
C TYR A 241 -37.26 29.00 4.98
N THR A 242 -36.54 29.03 3.86
CA THR A 242 -36.06 30.27 3.26
C THR A 242 -36.80 30.56 1.96
N MET A 243 -37.10 31.84 1.77
CA MET A 243 -37.66 32.38 0.54
C MET A 243 -36.69 32.17 -0.62
N PHE A 244 -37.23 32.02 -1.84
CA PHE A 244 -36.46 31.91 -3.06
C PHE A 244 -35.47 33.10 -3.18
N ASN A 245 -34.21 32.81 -3.51
CA ASN A 245 -33.12 33.79 -3.70
C ASN A 245 -32.49 34.41 -2.43
N SER A 246 -32.63 33.76 -1.26
CA SER A 246 -31.92 34.16 -0.02
C SER A 246 -30.58 33.44 0.14
N LEU A 247 -29.56 34.16 0.63
CA LEU A 247 -28.27 33.57 1.03
C LEU A 247 -28.44 32.85 2.37
N ILE A 248 -27.97 31.60 2.45
CA ILE A 248 -28.06 30.78 3.67
C ILE A 248 -26.64 30.60 4.21
N PRO A 249 -26.36 31.01 5.45
CA PRO A 249 -25.07 30.74 6.07
C PRO A 249 -24.91 29.25 6.32
N VAL A 250 -23.68 28.79 6.18
CA VAL A 250 -23.25 27.43 6.51
C VAL A 250 -22.14 27.57 7.55
N ASP A 251 -22.24 26.79 8.60
CA ASP A 251 -21.22 26.68 9.62
C ASP A 251 -20.37 25.43 9.33
N VAL A 252 -19.05 25.63 9.23
CA VAL A 252 -18.09 24.54 9.09
C VAL A 252 -17.24 24.52 10.35
N THR A 253 -17.17 23.37 11.01
CA THR A 253 -16.25 23.17 12.12
C THR A 253 -15.03 22.42 11.63
N ILE A 254 -13.85 22.99 11.86
CA ILE A 254 -12.58 22.30 11.61
C ILE A 254 -11.94 21.90 12.94
N LYS A 255 -11.15 20.85 12.91
CA LYS A 255 -10.40 20.34 14.06
C LYS A 255 -8.92 20.31 13.74
N ASN A 256 -8.09 20.88 14.63
CA ASN A 256 -6.65 20.69 14.53
C ASN A 256 -6.31 19.23 14.84
N LYS A 257 -5.78 18.53 13.84
CA LYS A 257 -5.31 17.15 13.95
C LYS A 257 -3.80 17.04 13.93
N GLY A 258 -3.12 18.19 13.99
CA GLY A 258 -1.69 18.26 13.98
C GLY A 258 -1.01 18.33 15.34
N LEU A 259 0.32 18.23 15.31
CA LEU A 259 1.18 18.23 16.50
C LEU A 259 1.59 19.62 17.00
N ASN A 260 1.31 20.67 16.22
CA ASN A 260 1.49 22.06 16.61
C ASN A 260 0.14 22.78 16.57
N ASN A 261 0.07 23.96 17.18
CA ASN A 261 -1.11 24.78 17.03
C ASN A 261 -1.30 25.19 15.57
N LEU A 262 -2.50 25.01 15.05
CA LEU A 262 -2.86 25.39 13.69
C LEU A 262 -2.93 26.92 13.63
N LYS A 263 -2.09 27.53 12.78
CA LYS A 263 -2.04 28.99 12.62
C LYS A 263 -2.93 29.52 11.50
N SER A 264 -3.22 28.68 10.51
CA SER A 264 -4.07 29.05 9.37
C SER A 264 -4.63 27.82 8.67
N ALA A 265 -5.80 27.96 8.03
CA ALA A 265 -6.40 26.95 7.16
C ALA A 265 -7.04 27.61 5.94
N ASN A 266 -6.88 26.99 4.77
CA ASN A 266 -7.58 27.39 3.55
C ASN A 266 -8.76 26.44 3.30
N ILE A 267 -9.97 26.97 3.30
CA ILE A 267 -11.22 26.22 3.25
C ILE A 267 -11.82 26.41 1.86
N GLY A 268 -11.57 25.45 0.97
CA GLY A 268 -12.21 25.39 -0.34
C GLY A 268 -13.61 24.77 -0.25
N TRP A 269 -14.57 25.31 -1.02
CA TRP A 269 -15.94 24.76 -1.08
C TRP A 269 -16.53 24.93 -2.48
N SER A 270 -17.54 24.14 -2.80
CA SER A 270 -18.25 24.17 -4.08
C SER A 270 -19.75 24.02 -3.88
N VAL A 271 -20.55 24.52 -4.82
CA VAL A 271 -22.00 24.30 -4.88
C VAL A 271 -22.31 23.59 -6.20
N ASN A 272 -22.88 22.38 -6.13
CA ASN A 272 -23.16 21.53 -7.30
C ASN A 272 -21.92 21.32 -8.20
N GLY A 273 -20.74 21.16 -7.59
CA GLY A 273 -19.48 20.98 -8.30
C GLY A 273 -18.83 22.26 -8.84
N ILE A 274 -19.46 23.44 -8.68
CA ILE A 274 -18.88 24.72 -9.07
C ILE A 274 -18.12 25.32 -7.87
N ASN A 275 -16.80 25.44 -8.01
CA ASN A 275 -15.92 26.02 -7.00
C ASN A 275 -16.35 27.44 -6.63
N GLN A 276 -16.40 27.69 -5.32
CA GLN A 276 -16.69 28.99 -4.74
C GLN A 276 -15.40 29.65 -4.26
N LYS A 277 -15.49 30.93 -3.87
CA LYS A 277 -14.36 31.64 -3.27
C LYS A 277 -13.95 30.96 -1.95
N PRO A 278 -12.68 30.54 -1.80
CA PRO A 278 -12.21 29.94 -0.55
C PRO A 278 -12.29 30.89 0.64
N VAL A 279 -12.50 30.31 1.83
CA VAL A 279 -12.45 31.04 3.10
C VAL A 279 -11.10 30.76 3.76
N TYR A 280 -10.47 31.81 4.26
CA TYR A 280 -9.19 31.71 4.96
C TYR A 280 -9.43 31.87 6.46
N TRP A 281 -9.11 30.84 7.22
CA TRP A 281 -9.05 30.93 8.68
C TRP A 281 -7.61 31.19 9.12
N THR A 282 -7.44 32.06 10.12
CA THR A 282 -6.16 32.33 10.79
C THR A 282 -6.40 32.43 12.29
N GLY A 283 -5.52 31.87 13.10
CA GLY A 283 -5.68 31.88 14.55
C GLY A 283 -4.55 31.15 15.26
N ASP A 284 -4.85 30.69 16.48
CA ASP A 284 -3.95 29.85 17.26
C ASP A 284 -4.78 28.71 17.87
N LEU A 285 -5.09 27.69 17.06
CA LEU A 285 -5.96 26.59 17.47
C LEU A 285 -5.10 25.46 18.06
N PRO A 286 -5.23 25.14 19.37
CA PRO A 286 -4.46 24.08 20.00
C PRO A 286 -4.73 22.70 19.41
N ILE A 287 -3.84 21.76 19.72
CA ILE A 287 -3.96 20.37 19.30
C ILE A 287 -5.29 19.77 19.78
N ASP A 288 -5.97 19.04 18.88
CA ASP A 288 -7.26 18.38 19.11
C ASP A 288 -8.46 19.30 19.45
N GLU A 289 -8.30 20.62 19.36
CA GLU A 289 -9.36 21.60 19.52
C GLU A 289 -10.08 21.92 18.20
N THR A 290 -11.26 22.54 18.29
CA THR A 290 -12.13 22.90 17.16
C THR A 290 -12.40 24.39 17.05
N VAL A 291 -12.64 24.87 15.83
CA VAL A 291 -13.10 26.24 15.52
C VAL A 291 -14.13 26.24 14.41
#